data_AF-A0AAV2B5M0-F1
#
_entry.id   AF-A0AAV2B5M0-F1
#
_cell.length_a   1.000
_cell.length_b   1.000
_cell.length_c   1.000
_cell.angle_alpha   90.00
_cell.angle_beta   90.00
_cell.angle_gamma   90.00
#
_symmetry.space_group_name_H-M   'P 1'
#
loop_
_entity.id
_entity.type
_entity.pdbx_description
1 polymer ?
#
loop_
_entity_poly.entity_id
_entity_poly.type
_entity_poly.pdbx_seq_one_letter_code
_entity_poly.pdbx_strand_id
1 'polypeptide(L)'
;MKFICKDFWSSVFKKEINNLRTNNQGVYVLHDNAFRFLTKVTNSNQFLSSTPKYLAFTCGLVRGALMNLGITSVVTADVATPPSCKFQVVAQRM
;
A
#
# COMPACT_ATOMS: atom_id res chain seq x y z
N MET A 1 -3.29 -9.52 -8.11
CA MET A 1 -3.57 -8.58 -6.99
C MET A 1 -4.25 -9.22 -5.78
N LYS A 2 -5.19 -10.17 -5.92
CA LYS A 2 -5.83 -10.85 -4.77
C LYS A 2 -4.83 -11.42 -3.75
N PHE A 3 -3.79 -12.11 -4.21
CA PHE A 3 -2.69 -12.60 -3.39
C PHE A 3 -2.03 -11.49 -2.55
N ILE A 4 -1.78 -10.31 -3.15
CA ILE A 4 -1.20 -9.17 -2.43
C ILE A 4 -2.12 -8.72 -1.30
N CYS A 5 -3.43 -8.60 -1.58
CA CYS A 5 -4.42 -8.11 -0.61
C CYS A 5 -4.70 -9.08 0.54
N LYS A 6 -4.60 -10.39 0.28
CA LYS A 6 -4.98 -11.43 1.23
C LYS A 6 -3.77 -12.06 1.88
N ASP A 7 -3.08 -12.95 1.16
CA ASP A 7 -2.00 -13.78 1.70
C ASP A 7 -0.76 -12.95 2.08
N PHE A 8 -0.32 -12.08 1.17
CA PHE A 8 0.87 -11.28 1.38
C PHE A 8 0.66 -10.24 2.49
N TRP A 9 -0.43 -9.46 2.43
CA TRP A 9 -0.75 -8.48 3.47
C TRP A 9 -0.94 -9.14 4.83
N SER A 10 -1.63 -10.29 4.88
CA SER A 10 -1.84 -11.03 6.13
C SER A 10 -0.55 -11.58 6.70
N SER A 11 0.38 -12.05 5.85
CA SER A 11 1.69 -12.52 6.31
C SER A 11 2.49 -11.41 6.99
N VAL A 12 2.54 -10.23 6.36
CA VAL A 12 3.36 -9.08 6.79
C VAL A 12 2.71 -8.31 7.94
N PHE A 13 1.42 -7.97 7.81
CA PHE A 13 0.74 -7.04 8.71
C PHE A 13 -0.29 -7.70 9.64
N LYS A 14 -0.53 -9.02 9.48
CA LYS A 14 -1.51 -9.81 10.24
C LYS A 14 -2.96 -9.33 10.04
N LYS A 15 -3.25 -8.82 8.84
CA LYS A 15 -4.57 -8.39 8.37
C LYS A 15 -4.63 -8.38 6.84
N GLU A 16 -5.83 -8.39 6.28
CA GLU A 16 -6.06 -8.17 4.85
C GLU A 16 -6.19 -6.66 4.52
N ILE A 17 -6.04 -6.32 3.24
CA ILE A 17 -6.38 -5.00 2.70
C ILE A 17 -7.90 -4.78 2.80
N ASN A 18 -8.32 -3.59 3.23
CA ASN A 18 -9.73 -3.27 3.45
C ASN A 18 -10.50 -3.07 2.15
N ASN A 19 -9.91 -2.40 1.17
CA ASN A 19 -10.56 -2.16 -0.11
C ASN A 19 -9.54 -2.23 -1.26
N LEU A 20 -9.92 -2.93 -2.33
CA LEU A 20 -9.16 -2.98 -3.57
C LEU A 20 -10.00 -2.32 -4.67
N ARG A 21 -9.45 -1.29 -5.32
CA ARG A 21 -10.02 -0.67 -6.52
C ARG A 21 -9.11 -0.92 -7.71
N THR A 22 -9.68 -0.99 -8.91
CA THR A 22 -8.92 -1.05 -10.16
C THR A 22 -9.69 -0.36 -11.27
N ASN A 23 -8.96 0.18 -12.24
CA ASN A 23 -9.54 0.69 -13.49
C ASN A 23 -9.61 -0.39 -14.59
N ASN A 24 -9.33 -1.66 -14.28
CA ASN A 24 -9.20 -2.76 -15.23
C ASN A 24 -8.15 -2.52 -16.34
N GLN A 25 -7.28 -1.52 -16.18
CA GLN A 25 -6.25 -1.14 -17.14
C GLN A 25 -4.84 -1.20 -16.53
N GLY A 26 -4.66 -1.98 -15.47
CA GLY A 26 -3.36 -2.16 -14.81
C GLY A 26 -3.09 -1.21 -13.65
N VAL A 27 -4.03 -0.32 -13.31
CA VAL A 27 -3.94 0.49 -12.09
C VAL A 27 -4.79 -0.14 -10.99
N TYR A 28 -4.18 -0.33 -9.83
CA TYR A 28 -4.80 -0.86 -8.63
C TYR A 28 -4.57 0.09 -7.46
N VAL A 29 -5.57 0.24 -6.60
CA VAL A 29 -5.47 1.02 -5.36
C VAL A 29 -5.85 0.12 -4.21
N LEU A 30 -4.88 -0.15 -3.33
CA LEU A 30 -5.02 -0.93 -2.13
C LEU A 30 -5.20 0.04 -0.97
N HIS A 31 -6.35 -0.01 -0.31
CA HIS A 31 -6.69 0.89 0.79
C HIS A 31 -6.62 0.13 2.10
N ASP A 32 -5.77 0.62 3.00
CA ASP A 32 -5.69 0.17 4.39
C ASP A 32 -6.27 1.27 5.30
N ASN A 33 -7.30 0.93 6.08
CA ASN A 33 -7.97 1.87 6.98
C ASN A 33 -7.18 2.12 8.27
N ALA A 34 -6.32 1.19 8.67
CA ALA A 34 -5.58 1.23 9.92
C ALA A 34 -4.21 0.60 9.70
N PHE A 35 -3.36 1.32 8.96
CA PHE A 35 -2.05 0.83 8.59
C PHE A 35 -1.14 0.79 9.81
N ARG A 36 -0.50 -0.36 10.05
CA ARG A 36 0.13 -0.69 11.33
C ARG A 36 1.13 0.38 11.79
N PHE A 37 1.93 0.91 10.87
CA PHE A 37 2.96 1.93 11.18
C PHE A 37 2.39 3.33 11.42
N LEU A 38 1.12 3.57 11.09
CA LEU A 38 0.44 4.85 11.27
C LEU A 38 -0.50 4.87 12.48
N THR A 39 -0.77 3.72 13.10
CA THR A 39 -1.70 3.62 14.25
C THR A 39 -1.31 4.46 15.46
N LYS A 40 -0.01 4.76 15.62
CA LYS A 40 0.52 5.60 16.70
C LYS A 40 0.87 7.02 16.26
N VAL A 41 0.65 7.36 14.99
CA VAL A 41 0.90 8.72 14.48
C VAL A 41 -0.25 9.61 14.91
N THR A 42 0.06 10.71 15.59
CA THR A 42 -0.95 11.69 16.00
C THR A 42 -1.39 12.53 14.81
N ASN A 43 -2.68 12.86 14.74
CA ASN A 43 -3.25 13.74 13.72
C ASN A 43 -2.91 15.21 13.99
N SER A 44 -1.61 15.53 14.02
CA SER A 44 -1.13 16.91 14.08
C SER A 44 -0.36 17.26 12.81
N ASN A 45 -0.55 18.49 12.35
CA ASN A 45 0.03 19.00 11.09
C ASN A 45 1.57 18.90 11.05
N GLN A 46 2.23 18.82 12.20
CA GLN A 46 3.68 18.68 12.28
C GLN A 46 4.19 17.32 11.78
N PHE A 47 3.42 16.23 11.94
CA PHE A 47 3.88 14.89 11.54
C PHE A 47 3.42 14.48 10.15
N LEU A 48 2.38 15.13 9.61
CA LEU A 48 1.84 14.86 8.27
C LEU A 48 2.89 14.92 7.15
N SER A 49 3.87 15.82 7.24
CA SER A 49 4.98 15.92 6.28
C SER A 49 5.95 14.72 6.32
N SER A 50 6.05 14.05 7.47
CA SER A 50 6.93 12.89 7.67
C SER A 50 6.20 11.57 7.50
N THR A 51 4.87 11.56 7.57
CA THR A 51 4.03 10.36 7.44
C THR A 51 4.29 9.54 6.18
N PRO A 52 4.51 10.13 4.98
CA PRO A 52 4.83 9.35 3.77
C PRO A 52 6.10 8.50 3.89
N LYS A 53 7.06 8.91 4.73
CA LYS A 53 8.32 8.17 4.93
C LYS A 53 8.08 6.78 5.51
N TYR A 54 7.03 6.59 6.31
CA TYR A 54 6.66 5.30 6.88
C TYR A 54 6.08 4.30 5.86
N LEU A 55 5.72 4.76 4.66
CA LEU A 55 5.13 3.93 3.61
C LEU A 55 6.17 3.45 2.59
N ALA A 56 7.30 4.14 2.46
CA ALA A 56 8.31 3.89 1.43
C ALA A 56 8.78 2.43 1.42
N PHE A 57 9.02 1.86 2.62
CA PHE A 57 9.37 0.45 2.76
C PHE A 57 8.27 -0.47 2.22
N THR A 58 7.01 -0.20 2.55
CA THR A 58 5.87 -1.01 2.10
C THR A 58 5.61 -0.88 0.60
N CYS A 59 5.87 0.29 0.00
CA CYS A 59 5.88 0.43 -1.46
C CYS A 59 6.92 -0.50 -2.10
N GLY A 60 8.16 -0.50 -1.59
CA GLY A 60 9.22 -1.39 -2.06
C GLY A 60 8.88 -2.87 -1.87
N LEU A 61 8.27 -3.20 -0.73
CA LEU A 61 7.86 -4.56 -0.38
C LEU A 61 6.79 -5.10 -1.35
N VAL A 62 5.75 -4.32 -1.65
CA VAL A 62 4.71 -4.69 -2.63
C VAL A 62 5.32 -4.79 -4.04
N ARG A 63 6.16 -3.84 -4.43
CA ARG A 63 6.85 -3.85 -5.73
C ARG A 63 7.70 -5.11 -5.92
N GLY A 64 8.50 -5.47 -4.91
CA GLY A 64 9.35 -6.66 -4.93
C GLY A 64 8.54 -7.96 -4.99
N ALA A 65 7.44 -8.04 -4.23
CA ALA A 65 6.54 -9.18 -4.29
C ALA A 65 5.91 -9.36 -5.68
N LEU A 66 5.48 -8.27 -6.32
CA LEU A 66 4.95 -8.29 -7.68
C LEU A 66 6.02 -8.67 -8.71
N MET A 67 7.25 -8.16 -8.56
CA MET A 67 8.37 -8.53 -9.41
C MET A 67 8.68 -10.03 -9.35
N ASN A 68 8.66 -10.64 -8.15
CA ASN A 68 8.82 -12.09 -7.99
C ASN A 68 7.67 -12.92 -8.62
N LEU A 69 6.51 -12.29 -8.86
CA LEU A 69 5.39 -12.89 -9.60
C LEU A 69 5.41 -12.57 -11.10
N GLY A 70 6.51 -11.99 -11.60
CA GLY A 70 6.67 -11.61 -13.01
C GLY A 70 5.92 -10.34 -13.41
N ILE A 71 5.48 -9.51 -12.46
CA ILE A 71 4.73 -8.28 -12.71
C ILE A 71 5.62 -7.06 -12.40
N THR A 72 6.14 -6.43 -13.45
CA THR A 72 6.83 -5.14 -13.31
C THR A 72 5.81 -4.06 -12.94
N SER A 73 6.09 -3.32 -11.88
CA SER A 73 5.16 -2.30 -11.38
C SER A 73 5.86 -1.12 -10.73
N VAL A 74 5.14 -0.01 -10.70
CA VAL A 74 5.45 1.18 -9.89
C VAL A 74 4.45 1.23 -8.75
N VAL A 75 4.94 1.41 -7.52
CA VAL A 75 4.11 1.51 -6.32
C VAL A 75 4.34 2.86 -5.67
N THR A 76 3.26 3.62 -5.50
CA THR A 76 3.24 4.89 -4.77
C THR A 76 2.29 4.79 -3.59
N ALA A 77 2.43 5.66 -2.59
CA ALA A 77 1.53 5.67 -1.45
C ALA A 77 1.26 7.08 -0.96
N ASP A 78 0.08 7.26 -0.38
CA ASP A 78 -0.38 8.52 0.17
C ASP A 78 -1.17 8.31 1.47
N VAL A 79 -1.18 9.33 2.32
CA VAL A 79 -1.90 9.37 3.61
C VAL A 79 -2.66 10.68 3.70
N ALA A 80 -3.98 10.60 3.48
CA ALA A 80 -4.86 11.74 3.72
C ALA A 80 -5.09 11.96 5.22
N THR A 81 -5.31 10.89 5.99
CA THR A 81 -5.59 10.96 7.42
C THR A 81 -5.10 9.69 8.11
N PRO A 82 -4.05 9.75 8.94
CA PRO A 82 -3.63 8.63 9.77
C PRO A 82 -4.80 8.09 10.62
N PRO A 83 -4.92 6.76 10.77
CA PRO A 83 -3.98 5.72 10.35
C PRO A 83 -4.24 5.15 8.94
N SER A 84 -5.12 5.77 8.15
CA SER A 84 -5.49 5.24 6.84
C SER A 84 -4.52 5.65 5.73
N CYS A 85 -4.15 4.72 4.87
CA CYS A 85 -3.29 4.98 3.71
C CYS A 85 -3.76 4.24 2.46
N LYS A 86 -3.31 4.73 1.31
CA LYS A 86 -3.56 4.10 0.02
C LYS A 86 -2.24 3.78 -0.66
N PHE A 87 -2.12 2.56 -1.18
CA PHE A 87 -1.02 2.16 -2.06
C PHE A 87 -1.57 2.05 -3.47
N GLN A 88 -1.05 2.88 -4.37
CA GLN A 88 -1.37 2.79 -5.79
C GLN A 88 -0.29 1.98 -6.50
N VAL A 89 -0.72 0.91 -7.16
CA VAL A 89 0.12 0.02 -7.97
C VAL A 89 -0.23 0.24 -9.43
N VAL A 90 0.75 0.64 -10.22
CA VAL A 90 0.67 0.71 -11.68
C VAL A 90 1.46 -0.46 -12.24
N ALA A 91 0.76 -1.50 -12.67
CA ALA A 91 1.37 -2.64 -13.35
C ALA A 91 1.67 -2.27 -14.81
N GLN A 92 2.89 -2.52 -15.26
CA GLN A 92 3.25 -2.39 -16.66
C GLN A 92 2.62 -3.55 -17.43
N ARG A 93 1.97 -3.24 -18.55
CA ARG A 93 1.54 -4.27 -19.49
C ARG A 93 2.77 -4.79 -20.22
N MET A 94 2.89 -6.11 -20.30
CA MET A 94 3.80 -6.78 -21.23
C MET A 94 3.34 -6.50 -22.67
#